data_AF-A0A927LD44-F1
#
_entry.id   AF-A0A927LD44-F1
#
_cell.length_a   1.000
_cell.length_b   1.000
_cell.length_c   1.000
_cell.angle_alpha   90.00
_cell.angle_beta   90.00
_cell.angle_gamma   90.00
#
_symmetry.space_group_name_H-M   'P 1'
#
loop_
_entity.id
_entity.type
_entity.pdbx_description
1 polymer ?
#
loop_
_entity_poly.entity_id
_entity_poly.type
_entity_poly.pdbx_seq_one_letter_code
_entity_poly.pdbx_strand_id
1 'polypeptide(L)'
;MTVQLERLLDVPAASGLGQHSLVDPYDEPHAVLGIRVVVSRDHLAAAVEMSGQDMCRNGRHPDEWTVDEIRYYAEFNVISMSAQELQQGAEAMAQMAEPDYYDRDTHAFVLAVYRAVDRAYPKLPGATRN
;
A
#
# COMPACT_ATOMS: atom_id res chain seq x y z
N MET A 1 12.26 -8.40 -4.95
CA MET A 1 11.75 -7.63 -6.11
C MET A 1 11.17 -6.32 -5.59
N THR A 2 11.60 -5.19 -6.14
CA THR A 2 11.23 -3.85 -5.66
C THR A 2 10.29 -3.15 -6.66
N VAL A 3 9.22 -2.53 -6.16
CA VAL A 3 8.21 -1.76 -6.89
C VAL A 3 8.37 -0.29 -6.51
N GLN A 4 8.24 0.61 -7.49
CA GLN A 4 8.31 2.05 -7.27
C GLN A 4 6.91 2.64 -7.28
N LEU A 5 6.56 3.35 -6.21
CA LEU A 5 5.33 4.14 -6.09
C LEU A 5 5.68 5.61 -6.22
N GLU A 6 4.92 6.36 -7.01
CA GLU A 6 5.03 7.82 -7.15
C GLU A 6 3.66 8.44 -6.92
N ARG A 7 3.56 9.30 -5.91
CA ARG A 7 2.34 10.08 -5.64
C ARG A 7 2.69 11.53 -5.41
N LEU A 8 1.94 12.41 -6.07
CA LEU A 8 1.97 13.85 -5.84
C LEU A 8 0.99 14.15 -4.71
N LEU A 9 1.48 14.74 -3.62
CA LEU A 9 0.67 15.25 -2.53
C LEU A 9 0.64 16.77 -2.64
N ASP A 10 -0.54 17.33 -2.82
CA ASP A 10 -0.75 18.77 -2.67
C ASP A 10 -0.73 19.09 -1.18
N VAL A 11 0.35 19.74 -0.74
CA VAL A 11 0.47 20.20 0.65
C VAL A 11 0.23 21.70 0.65
N PRO A 12 -0.83 22.21 1.30
CA PRO A 12 -0.96 23.64 1.50
C PRO A 12 0.28 24.10 2.27
N ALA A 13 0.97 25.14 1.78
CA ALA A 13 2.06 25.71 2.54
C ALA A 13 1.45 26.30 3.81
N ALA A 14 1.60 25.58 4.92
CA ALA A 14 1.04 26.02 6.18
C ALA A 14 1.69 27.38 6.53
N SER A 15 0.91 28.44 6.34
CA SER A 15 1.12 29.72 7.01
C SER A 15 1.26 29.40 8.51
N GLY A 16 2.36 29.85 9.12
CA GLY A 16 2.80 29.40 10.44
C GLY A 16 1.73 29.44 11.54
N LEU A 17 2.01 28.77 12.66
CA LEU A 17 1.15 28.71 13.85
C LEU A 17 0.53 30.09 14.18
N GLY A 18 -0.79 30.23 13.97
CA GLY A 18 -1.56 31.41 14.36
C GLY A 18 -2.37 32.10 13.26
N GLN A 19 -2.31 31.67 11.98
CA GLN A 19 -3.14 32.25 10.93
C GLN A 19 -4.32 31.34 10.57
N HIS A 20 -5.52 31.74 10.99
CA HIS A 20 -6.76 31.27 10.39
C HIS A 20 -6.94 31.99 9.05
N SER A 21 -6.45 31.39 7.95
CA SER A 21 -6.68 31.94 6.61
C SER A 21 -8.11 31.61 6.18
N LEU A 22 -8.95 32.64 6.04
CA LEU A 22 -10.30 32.60 5.49
C LEU A 22 -10.27 32.84 3.95
N VAL A 23 -9.33 32.21 3.25
CA VAL A 23 -9.14 32.41 1.81
C VAL A 23 -9.35 31.10 1.07
N ASP A 24 -9.99 31.19 -0.10
CA ASP A 24 -10.25 30.08 -1.02
C ASP A 24 -8.91 29.34 -1.33
N PRO A 25 -8.82 28.01 -1.14
CA PRO A 25 -7.55 27.26 -1.16
C PRO A 25 -6.75 27.29 -2.47
N TYR A 26 -7.25 27.95 -3.51
CA TYR A 26 -6.63 27.97 -4.84
C TYR A 26 -5.71 29.17 -5.11
N ASP A 27 -5.67 30.17 -4.23
CA ASP A 27 -4.88 31.41 -4.43
C ASP A 27 -3.62 31.53 -3.55
N GLU A 28 -3.32 30.54 -2.68
CA GLU A 28 -2.10 30.53 -1.87
C GLU A 28 -0.94 29.76 -2.55
N PRO A 29 0.33 30.17 -2.35
CA PRO A 29 1.49 29.44 -2.85
C PRO A 29 1.51 28.04 -2.23
N HIS A 30 1.26 27.01 -3.04
CA HIS A 30 1.28 25.62 -2.64
C HIS A 30 2.63 24.98 -2.97
N ALA A 31 3.07 24.05 -2.12
CA ALA A 31 4.23 23.20 -2.41
C ALA A 31 3.71 21.81 -2.77
N VAL A 32 4.02 21.36 -4.00
CA VAL A 32 3.74 19.99 -4.41
C VAL A 32 4.89 19.11 -3.92
N LEU A 33 4.59 18.12 -3.07
CA LEU A 33 5.57 17.14 -2.60
C LEU A 33 5.38 15.84 -3.37
N GLY A 34 6.39 15.44 -4.13
CA GLY A 34 6.48 14.11 -4.74
C GLY A 34 7.21 13.15 -3.81
N ILE A 35 6.58 12.05 -3.44
CA ILE A 35 7.23 10.96 -2.69
C ILE A 35 7.42 9.78 -3.62
N ARG A 36 8.67 9.29 -3.72
CA ARG A 36 9.01 8.04 -4.39
C ARG A 36 9.42 7.00 -3.37
N VAL A 37 8.64 5.94 -3.24
CA VAL A 37 8.92 4.84 -2.31
C VAL A 37 9.27 3.58 -3.10
N VAL A 38 10.28 2.85 -2.63
CA VAL A 38 10.68 1.56 -3.20
C VAL A 38 10.36 0.47 -2.20
N VAL A 39 9.39 -0.38 -2.52
CA VAL A 39 8.88 -1.43 -1.60
C VAL A 39 8.98 -2.81 -2.23
N SER A 40 9.09 -3.87 -1.43
CA SER A 40 9.02 -5.23 -1.97
C SER A 40 7.57 -5.64 -2.27
N ARG A 41 7.40 -6.76 -2.99
CA ARG A 41 6.09 -7.39 -3.17
C ARG A 41 5.43 -7.75 -1.83
N ASP A 42 6.23 -8.21 -0.87
CA ASP A 42 5.74 -8.64 0.44
C ASP A 42 5.34 -7.42 1.30
N HIS A 43 6.05 -6.30 1.17
CA HIS A 43 5.64 -5.02 1.75
C HIS A 43 4.31 -4.53 1.17
N LEU A 44 4.10 -4.65 -0.15
CA LEU A 44 2.81 -4.31 -0.77
C LEU A 44 1.70 -5.26 -0.31
N ALA A 45 1.99 -6.56 -0.19
CA ALA A 45 1.04 -7.54 0.30
C ALA A 45 0.65 -7.28 1.75
N ALA A 46 1.61 -6.94 2.61
CA ALA A 46 1.35 -6.54 3.99
C ALA A 46 0.52 -5.26 4.05
N ALA A 47 0.88 -4.22 3.29
CA ALA A 47 0.12 -2.98 3.21
C ALA A 47 -1.33 -3.22 2.76
N VAL A 48 -1.57 -4.14 1.83
CA VAL A 48 -2.94 -4.48 1.39
C VAL A 48 -3.68 -5.32 2.44
N GLU A 49 -3.02 -6.31 3.05
CA GLU A 49 -3.60 -7.19 4.06
C GLU A 49 -4.07 -6.43 5.30
N MET A 50 -3.28 -5.46 5.76
CA MET A 50 -3.56 -4.70 6.98
C MET A 50 -4.82 -3.83 6.87
N SER A 51 -5.16 -3.35 5.66
CA SER A 51 -6.47 -2.74 5.37
C SER A 51 -7.52 -3.74 4.90
N GLY A 52 -7.09 -4.94 4.52
CA GLY A 52 -7.93 -6.07 4.18
C GLY A 52 -8.90 -6.42 5.31
N GLN A 53 -8.57 -6.18 6.58
CA GLN A 53 -9.52 -6.39 7.68
C GLN A 53 -10.79 -5.53 7.56
N ASP A 54 -10.71 -4.29 7.08
CA ASP A 54 -11.89 -3.44 6.85
C ASP A 54 -12.64 -3.80 5.55
N MET A 55 -11.94 -4.28 4.52
CA MET A 55 -12.55 -4.77 3.28
C MET A 55 -13.21 -6.15 3.43
N CYS A 56 -12.61 -7.04 4.24
CA CYS A 56 -13.12 -8.37 4.57
C CYS A 56 -14.28 -8.33 5.57
N ARG A 57 -14.50 -7.22 6.30
CA ARG A 57 -15.71 -7.00 7.10
C ARG A 57 -17.00 -7.11 6.27
N ASN A 58 -16.90 -6.91 4.96
CA ASN A 58 -17.99 -7.09 4.01
C ASN A 58 -18.05 -8.50 3.39
N GLY A 59 -17.20 -9.44 3.83
CA GLY A 59 -17.14 -10.81 3.34
C GLY A 59 -16.56 -10.98 1.93
N ARG A 60 -16.02 -9.92 1.33
CA ARG A 60 -15.45 -9.96 -0.03
C ARG A 60 -14.08 -10.63 -0.03
N HIS A 61 -13.89 -11.58 -0.95
CA HIS A 61 -12.61 -12.24 -1.15
C HIS A 61 -11.59 -11.27 -1.82
N PRO A 62 -10.27 -11.33 -1.54
CA PRO A 62 -9.28 -10.42 -2.15
C PRO A 62 -9.23 -10.45 -3.68
N ASP A 63 -9.58 -11.58 -4.30
CA ASP A 63 -9.68 -11.69 -5.75
C ASP A 63 -10.82 -10.84 -6.35
N GLU A 64 -11.79 -10.40 -5.55
CA GLU A 64 -12.92 -9.55 -5.96
C GLU A 64 -12.64 -8.05 -5.81
N TRP A 65 -11.48 -7.67 -5.26
CA TRP A 65 -11.11 -6.27 -5.11
C TRP A 65 -10.66 -5.67 -6.44
N THR A 66 -11.12 -4.46 -6.73
CA THR A 66 -10.71 -3.70 -7.91
C THR A 66 -9.26 -3.26 -7.77
N VAL A 67 -8.61 -2.99 -8.91
CA VAL A 67 -7.22 -2.49 -8.92
C VAL A 67 -7.10 -1.17 -8.16
N ASP A 68 -8.08 -0.29 -8.28
CA ASP A 68 -8.04 1.03 -7.62
C ASP A 68 -8.20 0.91 -6.09
N GLU A 69 -9.06 0.01 -5.61
CA GLU A 69 -9.16 -0.31 -4.17
C GLU A 69 -7.79 -0.80 -3.65
N ILE A 70 -7.17 -1.76 -4.34
CA ILE A 70 -5.88 -2.33 -3.94
C ILE A 70 -4.79 -1.25 -3.91
N ARG A 71 -4.72 -0.40 -4.93
CA ARG A 71 -3.72 0.68 -5.00
C ARG A 71 -3.92 1.71 -3.91
N TYR A 72 -5.17 2.13 -3.68
CA TYR A 72 -5.51 3.08 -2.64
C TYR A 72 -5.02 2.61 -1.26
N TYR A 73 -5.31 1.37 -0.88
CA TYR A 73 -4.90 0.83 0.43
C TYR A 73 -3.40 0.58 0.52
N ALA A 74 -2.80 0.04 -0.53
CA ALA A 74 -1.35 -0.16 -0.56
C ALA A 74 -0.61 1.18 -0.38
N GLU A 75 -0.97 2.20 -1.14
CA GLU A 75 -0.34 3.53 -1.06
C GLU A 75 -0.62 4.23 0.26
N PHE A 76 -1.86 4.17 0.75
CA PHE A 76 -2.23 4.74 2.05
C PHE A 76 -1.37 4.14 3.16
N ASN A 77 -1.29 2.81 3.26
CA ASN A 77 -0.52 2.16 4.32
C ASN A 77 0.99 2.32 4.13
N VAL A 78 1.51 2.27 2.90
CA VAL A 78 2.95 2.51 2.65
C VAL A 78 3.38 3.91 3.10
N ILE A 79 2.51 4.92 2.97
CA ILE A 79 2.80 6.30 3.36
C ILE A 79 2.56 6.53 4.85
N SER A 80 1.52 5.91 5.43
CA SER A 80 1.08 6.16 6.80
C SER A 80 1.79 5.30 7.86
N MET A 81 2.32 4.14 7.48
CA MET A 81 2.97 3.22 8.41
C MET A 81 4.47 3.49 8.57
N SER A 82 5.00 3.11 9.72
CA SER A 82 6.44 3.11 9.92
C SER A 82 7.11 2.01 9.08
N ALA A 83 8.37 2.23 8.71
CA ALA A 83 9.16 1.22 8.00
C ALA A 83 9.28 -0.09 8.79
N GLN A 84 9.27 -0.02 10.13
CA GLN A 84 9.32 -1.20 10.98
C GLN A 84 8.04 -2.03 10.90
N GLU A 85 6.87 -1.40 10.96
CA GLU A 85 5.60 -2.12 10.85
C GLU A 85 5.45 -2.79 9.48
N LEU A 86 5.83 -2.08 8.42
CA LEU A 86 5.83 -2.63 7.07
C LEU A 86 6.79 -3.83 6.92
N GLN A 87 8.00 -3.75 7.51
CA GLN A 87 8.96 -4.84 7.49
C GLN A 87 8.45 -6.07 8.26
N GLN A 88 7.88 -5.88 9.45
CA GLN A 88 7.30 -6.96 10.25
C GLN A 88 6.12 -7.61 9.52
N GLY A 89 5.24 -6.81 8.91
CA GLY A 89 4.14 -7.31 8.08
C GLY A 89 4.64 -8.09 6.87
N ALA A 90 5.67 -7.61 6.19
CA ALA A 90 6.28 -8.29 5.04
C ALA A 90 6.86 -9.66 5.42
N GLU A 91 7.57 -9.75 6.55
CA GLU A 91 8.09 -11.00 7.09
C GLU A 91 6.97 -11.99 7.43
N ALA A 92 5.90 -11.52 8.07
CA ALA A 92 4.73 -12.33 8.36
C ALA A 92 4.05 -12.83 7.08
N MET A 93 3.86 -11.96 6.08
CA MET A 93 3.29 -12.34 4.78
C MET A 93 4.14 -13.36 4.03
N ALA A 94 5.47 -13.28 4.13
CA ALA A 94 6.37 -14.27 3.55
C ALA A 94 6.24 -15.61 4.26
N GLN A 95 6.27 -15.61 5.59
CA GLN A 95 6.10 -16.82 6.40
C GLN A 95 4.75 -17.51 6.18
N MET A 96 3.66 -16.74 6.11
CA MET A 96 2.31 -17.28 5.90
C MET A 96 2.07 -17.76 4.47
N ALA A 97 2.94 -17.43 3.52
CA ALA A 97 2.87 -17.94 2.15
C ALA A 97 3.62 -19.27 1.95
N GLU A 98 4.42 -19.69 2.93
CA GLU A 98 5.19 -20.93 2.84
C GLU A 98 4.25 -22.14 2.69
N PRO A 99 4.58 -23.13 1.85
CA PRO A 99 3.69 -24.26 1.56
C PRO A 99 3.33 -25.13 2.77
N ASP A 100 4.15 -25.10 3.82
CA ASP A 100 3.98 -25.87 5.06
C ASP A 100 3.32 -25.05 6.19
N TYR A 101 2.82 -23.85 5.90
CA TYR A 101 2.10 -23.05 6.88
C TYR A 101 0.87 -23.81 7.42
N TYR A 102 0.76 -23.87 8.74
CA TYR A 102 -0.15 -24.79 9.42
C TYR A 102 -1.64 -24.45 9.24
N ASP A 103 -1.96 -23.17 9.00
CA ASP A 103 -3.32 -22.70 8.78
C ASP A 103 -3.60 -22.51 7.29
N ARG A 104 -4.38 -23.45 6.73
CA ARG A 104 -4.71 -23.47 5.30
C ARG A 104 -5.61 -22.33 4.85
N ASP A 105 -6.49 -21.83 5.73
CA ASP A 105 -7.42 -20.76 5.37
C ASP A 105 -6.65 -19.43 5.29
N THR A 106 -5.78 -19.19 6.27
CA THR A 106 -4.86 -18.05 6.26
C THR A 106 -3.89 -18.13 5.07
N HIS A 107 -3.32 -19.30 4.79
CA HIS A 107 -2.45 -19.51 3.62
C HIS A 107 -3.16 -19.16 2.30
N ALA A 108 -4.38 -19.66 2.10
CA ALA A 108 -5.18 -19.39 0.91
C ALA A 108 -5.51 -17.90 0.77
N PHE A 109 -5.86 -17.24 1.88
CA PHE A 109 -6.12 -15.81 1.92
C PHE A 109 -4.89 -14.98 1.56
N VAL A 110 -3.73 -15.28 2.16
CA VAL A 110 -2.45 -14.61 1.87
C VAL A 110 -2.08 -14.76 0.39
N LEU A 111 -2.24 -15.95 -0.18
CA LEU A 111 -2.02 -16.15 -1.62
C LEU A 111 -2.99 -15.34 -2.49
N ALA A 112 -4.23 -15.14 -2.05
CA ALA A 112 -5.19 -14.28 -2.74
C ALA A 112 -4.77 -12.80 -2.69
N VAL A 113 -4.30 -12.31 -1.55
CA VAL A 113 -3.74 -10.96 -1.41
C VAL A 113 -2.56 -10.77 -2.35
N TYR A 114 -1.66 -11.74 -2.43
CA TYR A 114 -0.54 -11.71 -3.37
C TYR A 114 -0.95 -11.62 -4.84
N ARG A 115 -2.00 -12.37 -5.25
CA ARG A 115 -2.56 -12.25 -6.61
C ARG A 115 -3.20 -10.90 -6.87
N ALA A 116 -3.89 -10.34 -5.87
CA ALA A 116 -4.48 -9.01 -5.95
C ALA A 116 -3.38 -7.94 -6.13
N VAL A 117 -2.29 -8.03 -5.38
CA VAL A 117 -1.12 -7.15 -5.53
C VAL A 117 -0.48 -7.30 -6.92
N ASP A 118 -0.26 -8.52 -7.41
CA ASP A 118 0.33 -8.74 -8.73
C ASP A 118 -0.55 -8.18 -9.87
N ARG A 119 -1.88 -8.17 -9.70
CA ARG A 119 -2.83 -7.54 -10.63
C ARG A 119 -2.72 -6.01 -10.61
N ALA A 120 -2.55 -5.41 -9.44
CA ALA A 120 -2.48 -3.95 -9.28
C ALA A 120 -1.11 -3.36 -9.62
N TYR A 121 -0.04 -4.13 -9.36
CA TYR A 121 1.36 -3.77 -9.54
C TYR A 121 2.06 -4.83 -10.40
N PRO A 122 1.70 -4.94 -11.69
CA PRO A 122 2.25 -5.95 -12.57
C PRO A 122 3.75 -5.75 -12.72
N LYS A 123 4.47 -6.87 -12.81
CA LYS A 123 5.90 -6.85 -13.11
C LYS A 123 6.10 -6.17 -14.46
N LEU A 124 6.92 -5.13 -14.50
CA LEU A 124 7.36 -4.56 -15.77
C LEU A 124 8.11 -5.67 -16.54
N PRO A 125 7.73 -5.94 -17.81
CA PRO A 125 8.45 -6.92 -18.62
C PRO A 125 9.90 -6.44 -18.80
N GLY A 126 10.84 -7.12 -18.14
CA GLY A 126 12.26 -6.77 -18.13
C GLY A 126 12.90 -6.59 -16.75
N ALA A 127 12.15 -6.66 -15.65
CA ALA A 127 12.73 -6.73 -14.30
C ALA A 127 13.33 -8.13 -14.05
N THR A 128 14.53 -8.36 -14.57
CA THR A 128 15.32 -9.58 -14.38
C THR A 128 15.56 -9.82 -12.89
N ARG A 129 15.41 -11.08 -12.45
CA ARG A 129 15.86 -11.55 -11.13
C ARG A 129 17.38 -11.38 -11.06
N ASN A 130 17.86 -10.42 -10.25
CA ASN A 130 19.19 -10.50 -9.66
C ASN A 130 19.09 -11.25 -8.34
#